data_AF-A0A956QJ88-F1
#
_entry.id   AF-A0A956QJ88-F1
#
_cell.length_a   1.000
_cell.length_b   1.000
_cell.length_c   1.000
_cell.angle_alpha   90.00
_cell.angle_beta   90.00
_cell.angle_gamma   90.00
#
_symmetry.space_group_name_H-M   'P 1'
#
loop_
_entity.id
_entity.type
_entity.pdbx_description
1 polymer ?
#
loop_
_entity_poly.entity_id
_entity_poly.type
_entity_poly.pdbx_seq_one_letter_code
_entity_poly.pdbx_strand_id
1 'polypeptide(L)'
;LEIENAVRVVTGFDRPNLVLKVIPTPGGAYKDEVLTGLVAARPEQVILVYVGTRAESERLSQELSNLRPTICYHGGLPNKVRFQALERFSSEKTPLVVATNAFGMGIDRPDVRLVIHHQMPGTLEAYYQEVGRAGRDGQPAEGILLFDREDRKLHEWFINRAFPALEKLHETHVKLGQGVSFRRLNQVAVAQLERAGLVTRTGPGRFVTQPWTPRPLARQLDASANHRHHRHRQLEKMIAYADASVCRRRIIVNHFGQGKLVRGWPCCDNCR
;
A
#
# COMPACT_ATOMS: atom_id res chain seq x y z
N LEU A 1 19.79 -9.74 -15.81
CA LEU A 1 20.52 -8.61 -16.43
C LEU A 1 21.98 -8.83 -16.08
N GLU A 2 22.71 -9.56 -16.93
CA GLU A 2 24.14 -9.85 -16.76
C GLU A 2 24.96 -8.64 -17.23
N ILE A 3 24.85 -7.54 -16.47
CA ILE A 3 25.56 -6.30 -16.81
C ILE A 3 26.85 -6.27 -16.00
N GLU A 4 27.91 -6.78 -16.61
CA GLU A 4 29.26 -6.71 -16.05
C GLU A 4 29.70 -5.24 -15.92
N ASN A 5 30.40 -4.90 -14.83
CA ASN A 5 30.97 -3.57 -14.56
C ASN A 5 29.97 -2.40 -14.48
N ALA A 6 28.71 -2.66 -14.14
CA ALA A 6 27.73 -1.60 -13.95
C ALA A 6 28.15 -0.64 -12.81
N VAL A 7 28.26 0.65 -13.13
CA VAL A 7 28.42 1.70 -12.13
C VAL A 7 27.13 1.81 -11.32
N ARG A 8 27.17 1.37 -10.07
CA ARG A 8 26.03 1.46 -9.15
C ARG A 8 26.02 2.84 -8.48
N VAL A 9 25.24 3.77 -9.03
CA VAL A 9 24.98 5.07 -8.39
C VAL A 9 23.75 4.93 -7.49
N VAL A 10 23.95 5.05 -6.17
CA VAL A 10 22.86 5.14 -5.19
C VAL A 10 22.87 6.57 -4.64
N THR A 11 21.88 7.39 -5.01
CA THR A 11 21.69 8.72 -4.43
C THR A 11 21.17 8.60 -2.99
N GLY A 12 21.36 9.64 -2.17
CA GLY A 12 20.98 9.63 -0.76
C GLY A 12 19.49 9.37 -0.54
N PHE A 13 19.14 8.46 0.38
CA PHE A 13 17.77 8.23 0.85
C PHE A 13 17.37 9.17 1.99
N ASP A 14 18.24 10.10 2.39
CA ASP A 14 17.86 11.08 3.41
C ASP A 14 17.05 12.22 2.77
N ARG A 15 15.92 12.53 3.38
CA ARG A 15 15.04 13.64 3.03
C ARG A 15 14.95 14.55 4.25
N PRO A 16 15.93 15.46 4.43
CA PRO A 16 16.07 16.17 5.68
C PRO A 16 14.84 16.98 6.05
N ASN A 17 14.17 17.54 5.04
CA ASN A 17 12.97 18.36 5.16
C ASN A 17 11.68 17.58 5.49
N LEU A 18 11.71 16.23 5.49
CA LEU A 18 10.56 15.38 5.74
C LEU A 18 10.56 14.85 7.19
N VAL A 19 9.67 15.38 8.02
CA VAL A 19 9.48 14.92 9.40
C VAL A 19 8.60 13.68 9.41
N LEU A 20 9.09 12.59 9.99
CA LEU A 20 8.35 11.32 10.07
C LEU A 20 7.71 11.15 11.44
N LYS A 21 6.44 10.77 11.49
CA LYS A 21 5.70 10.54 12.74
C LYS A 21 4.87 9.28 12.65
N VAL A 22 4.74 8.58 13.77
CA VAL A 22 3.76 7.51 13.95
C VAL A 22 2.85 7.93 15.11
N ILE A 23 1.55 7.95 14.85
CA ILE A 23 0.54 8.25 15.86
C ILE A 23 -0.24 6.96 16.12
N PRO A 24 -0.13 6.33 17.31
CA PRO A 24 -0.95 5.18 17.66
C PRO A 24 -2.43 5.59 17.67
N THR A 25 -3.24 4.88 16.89
CA THR A 25 -4.68 5.14 16.75
C THR A 25 -5.46 3.84 16.86
N PRO A 26 -5.53 3.22 18.06
CA PRO A 26 -6.28 2.00 18.25
C PRO A 26 -7.79 2.27 18.04
N GLY A 27 -8.40 1.56 17.09
CA GLY A 27 -9.82 1.66 16.80
C GLY A 27 -10.15 2.69 15.71
N GLY A 28 -11.05 2.30 14.79
CA GLY A 28 -11.38 3.07 13.59
C GLY A 28 -11.94 4.47 13.84
N ALA A 29 -12.81 4.65 14.83
CA ALA A 29 -13.42 5.95 15.11
C ALA A 29 -12.39 6.99 15.58
N TYR A 30 -11.50 6.60 16.51
CA TYR A 30 -10.43 7.48 16.97
C TYR A 30 -9.43 7.80 15.85
N LYS A 31 -9.13 6.81 15.00
CA LYS A 31 -8.29 7.01 13.82
C LYS A 31 -8.87 8.05 12.85
N ASP A 32 -10.17 8.00 12.58
CA ASP A 32 -10.86 8.95 11.70
C ASP A 32 -10.95 10.36 12.32
N GLU A 33 -11.13 10.45 13.64
CA GLU A 33 -11.08 11.71 14.39
C GLU A 33 -9.70 12.37 14.29
N VAL A 34 -8.62 11.61 14.51
CA VAL A 34 -7.25 12.10 14.40
C VAL A 34 -6.95 12.55 12.96
N LEU A 35 -7.38 11.79 11.95
CA LEU A 35 -7.26 12.19 10.54
C LEU A 35 -7.96 13.53 10.29
N THR A 36 -9.20 13.66 10.74
CA THR A 36 -10.01 14.87 10.60
C THR A 36 -9.32 16.08 11.25
N GLY A 37 -8.82 15.94 12.47
CA GLY A 37 -8.07 17.01 13.16
C GLY A 37 -6.79 17.42 12.42
N LEU A 38 -6.05 16.45 11.88
CA LEU A 38 -4.83 16.72 11.09
C LEU A 38 -5.11 17.51 9.81
N VAL A 39 -6.20 17.16 9.11
CA VAL A 39 -6.66 17.84 7.90
C VAL A 39 -7.18 19.24 8.22
N ALA A 40 -8.04 19.37 9.23
CA ALA A 40 -8.65 20.63 9.65
C ALA A 40 -7.61 21.67 10.10
N ALA A 41 -6.51 21.23 10.73
CA ALA A 41 -5.41 22.10 11.14
C ALA A 41 -4.58 22.66 9.97
N ARG A 42 -4.81 22.21 8.72
CA ARG A 42 -3.98 22.53 7.55
C ARG A 42 -4.83 22.90 6.31
N PRO A 43 -5.76 23.87 6.41
CA PRO A 43 -6.71 24.18 5.33
C PRO A 43 -6.03 24.71 4.07
N GLU A 44 -4.86 25.32 4.19
CA GLU A 44 -4.10 25.91 3.07
C GLU A 44 -2.99 25.00 2.52
N GLN A 45 -2.96 23.72 2.91
CA GLN A 45 -1.91 22.79 2.47
C GLN A 45 -2.42 21.75 1.47
N VAL A 46 -1.49 21.29 0.63
CA VAL A 46 -1.62 20.12 -0.22
C VAL A 46 -1.46 18.86 0.64
N ILE A 47 -2.50 18.02 0.69
CA ILE A 47 -2.54 16.85 1.56
C ILE A 47 -2.85 15.60 0.74
N LEU A 48 -2.10 14.52 0.99
CA LEU A 48 -2.34 13.21 0.41
C LEU A 48 -2.57 12.18 1.53
N VAL A 49 -3.70 11.48 1.49
CA VAL A 49 -4.08 10.44 2.43
C VAL A 49 -4.07 9.10 1.72
N TYR A 50 -3.27 8.17 2.20
CA TYR A 50 -3.19 6.80 1.71
C TYR A 50 -4.05 5.85 2.55
N VAL A 51 -4.87 5.07 1.84
CA VAL A 51 -5.72 4.01 2.39
C VAL A 51 -5.47 2.67 1.71
N GLY A 52 -5.80 1.59 2.37
CA GLY A 52 -5.56 0.22 1.90
C GLY A 52 -6.62 -0.33 0.95
N THR A 53 -7.81 0.27 0.88
CA THR A 53 -8.90 -0.24 0.02
C THR A 53 -9.63 0.86 -0.76
N ARG A 54 -10.30 0.46 -1.84
CA ARG A 54 -11.14 1.34 -2.66
C ARG A 54 -12.33 1.88 -1.85
N ALA A 55 -12.96 1.01 -1.06
CA ALA A 55 -14.09 1.37 -0.22
C ALA A 55 -13.69 2.43 0.82
N GLU A 56 -12.53 2.29 1.46
CA GLU A 56 -12.02 3.32 2.39
C GLU A 56 -11.68 4.63 1.67
N SER A 57 -11.18 4.55 0.42
CA SER A 57 -10.90 5.75 -0.37
C SER A 57 -12.18 6.53 -0.65
N GLU A 58 -13.26 5.85 -1.02
CA GLU A 58 -14.56 6.45 -1.28
C GLU A 58 -15.17 6.99 0.02
N ARG A 59 -15.20 6.18 1.09
CA ARG A 59 -15.76 6.55 2.41
C ARG A 59 -15.10 7.79 3.00
N LEU A 60 -13.78 7.77 3.17
CA LEU A 60 -13.06 8.90 3.77
C LEU A 60 -13.08 10.14 2.86
N SER A 61 -13.11 9.98 1.54
CA SER A 61 -13.27 11.14 0.65
C SER A 61 -14.61 11.84 0.88
N GLN A 62 -15.68 11.07 1.08
CA GLN A 62 -17.01 11.61 1.36
C GLN A 62 -17.04 12.30 2.72
N GLU A 63 -16.48 11.69 3.76
CA GLU A 63 -16.44 12.26 5.11
C GLU A 63 -15.61 13.57 5.17
N LEU A 64 -14.41 13.55 4.60
CA LEU A 64 -13.53 14.73 4.57
C LEU A 64 -14.04 15.84 3.66
N SER A 65 -14.93 15.54 2.70
CA SER A 65 -15.59 16.55 1.87
C SER A 65 -16.45 17.51 2.68
N ASN A 66 -16.88 17.13 3.89
CA ASN A 66 -17.56 18.05 4.82
C ASN A 66 -16.63 19.14 5.38
N LEU A 67 -15.31 18.94 5.33
CA LEU A 67 -14.31 19.91 5.79
C LEU A 67 -13.79 20.77 4.64
N ARG A 68 -13.45 20.15 3.50
CA ARG A 68 -13.02 20.84 2.27
C ARG A 68 -13.13 19.91 1.06
N PRO A 69 -13.21 20.44 -0.18
CA PRO A 69 -13.26 19.63 -1.39
C PRO A 69 -12.16 18.55 -1.41
N THR A 70 -12.59 17.29 -1.48
CA THR A 70 -11.71 16.12 -1.42
C THR A 70 -11.78 15.33 -2.72
N ILE A 71 -10.62 14.88 -3.20
CA ILE A 71 -10.46 14.08 -4.41
C ILE A 71 -10.33 12.61 -3.99
N CYS A 72 -11.23 11.76 -4.47
CA CYS A 72 -11.11 10.31 -4.35
C CYS A 72 -10.26 9.75 -5.50
N TYR A 73 -9.32 8.85 -5.21
CA TYR A 73 -8.56 8.15 -6.24
C TYR A 73 -8.24 6.69 -5.93
N HIS A 74 -8.66 5.79 -6.82
CA HIS A 74 -8.22 4.40 -6.80
C HIS A 74 -8.26 3.77 -8.19
N GLY A 75 -7.56 2.65 -8.36
CA GLY A 75 -7.49 1.91 -9.63
C GLY A 75 -8.80 1.24 -10.08
N GLY A 76 -9.89 1.41 -9.32
CA GLY A 76 -11.23 0.95 -9.70
C GLY A 76 -12.07 2.02 -10.41
N LEU A 77 -11.65 3.29 -10.37
CA LEU A 77 -12.36 4.39 -11.02
C LEU A 77 -12.24 4.29 -12.56
N PRO A 78 -13.26 4.73 -13.32
CA PRO A 78 -13.16 4.87 -14.77
C PRO A 78 -11.97 5.75 -15.17
N ASN A 79 -11.34 5.44 -16.31
CA ASN A 79 -10.16 6.18 -16.79
C ASN A 79 -10.37 7.70 -16.85
N LYS A 80 -11.54 8.14 -17.33
CA LYS A 80 -11.91 9.56 -17.39
C LYS A 80 -11.91 10.22 -16.01
N VAL A 81 -12.46 9.54 -15.00
CA VAL A 81 -12.52 10.03 -13.62
C VAL A 81 -11.12 10.10 -13.00
N ARG A 82 -10.29 9.07 -13.24
CA ARG A 82 -8.87 9.10 -12.80
C ARG A 82 -8.13 10.27 -13.42
N PHE A 83 -8.28 10.51 -14.72
CA PHE A 83 -7.64 11.63 -15.40
C PHE A 83 -8.04 12.98 -14.79
N GLN A 84 -9.35 13.21 -14.58
CA GLN A 84 -9.85 14.44 -13.94
C GLN A 84 -9.33 14.61 -12.51
N ALA A 85 -9.24 13.53 -11.74
CA ALA A 85 -8.68 13.58 -10.38
C ALA A 85 -7.18 13.98 -10.39
N LEU A 86 -6.40 13.53 -11.39
CA LEU A 86 -5.01 13.94 -11.55
C LEU A 86 -4.88 15.41 -11.97
N GLU A 87 -5.73 15.86 -12.90
CA GLU A 87 -5.77 17.25 -13.34
C GLU A 87 -6.13 18.20 -12.20
N ARG A 88 -7.13 17.84 -11.39
CA ARG A 88 -7.49 18.57 -10.18
C ARG A 88 -6.36 18.59 -9.16
N PHE A 89 -5.73 17.44 -8.91
CA PHE A 89 -4.56 17.38 -8.03
C PHE A 89 -3.40 18.24 -8.53
N SER A 90 -3.23 18.41 -9.84
CA SER A 90 -2.17 19.25 -10.39
C SER A 90 -2.51 20.74 -10.38
N SER A 91 -3.77 21.11 -10.60
CA SER A 91 -4.18 22.51 -10.86
C SER A 91 -4.77 23.21 -9.64
N GLU A 92 -5.41 22.50 -8.71
CA GLU A 92 -5.98 23.10 -7.51
C GLU A 92 -4.87 23.65 -6.60
N LYS A 93 -5.12 24.79 -5.96
CA LYS A 93 -4.13 25.42 -5.07
C LYS A 93 -3.82 24.53 -3.87
N THR A 94 -4.86 23.97 -3.26
CA THR A 94 -4.80 23.16 -2.04
C THR A 94 -5.69 21.92 -2.22
N PRO A 95 -5.28 20.90 -2.98
CA PRO A 95 -6.05 19.67 -3.06
C PRO A 95 -5.84 18.82 -1.82
N LEU A 96 -6.92 18.17 -1.38
CA LEU A 96 -6.90 17.06 -0.45
C LEU A 96 -7.25 15.80 -1.24
N VAL A 97 -6.36 14.83 -1.28
CA VAL A 97 -6.58 13.57 -1.98
C VAL A 97 -6.64 12.43 -0.98
N VAL A 98 -7.65 11.57 -1.09
CA VAL A 98 -7.66 10.26 -0.46
C VAL A 98 -7.52 9.20 -1.54
N ALA A 99 -6.52 8.34 -1.39
CA ALA A 99 -6.19 7.38 -2.43
C ALA A 99 -5.64 6.05 -1.93
N THR A 100 -5.79 5.01 -2.76
CA THR A 100 -5.00 3.78 -2.60
C THR A 100 -3.60 3.95 -3.18
N ASN A 101 -2.73 2.95 -2.98
CA ASN A 101 -1.40 2.87 -3.60
C ASN A 101 -1.37 2.96 -5.14
N ALA A 102 -2.53 2.94 -5.81
CA ALA A 102 -2.65 3.19 -7.24
C ALA A 102 -2.33 4.66 -7.59
N PHE A 103 -2.43 5.58 -6.62
CA PHE A 103 -2.07 6.97 -6.78
C PHE A 103 -0.56 7.14 -6.64
N GLY A 104 0.13 7.28 -7.78
CA GLY A 104 1.56 7.52 -7.71
C GLY A 104 2.42 7.29 -8.95
N MET A 105 1.91 6.61 -9.98
CA MET A 105 2.65 6.49 -11.25
C MET A 105 2.48 7.80 -12.04
N GLY A 106 3.58 8.52 -12.26
CA GLY A 106 3.62 9.69 -13.15
C GLY A 106 3.12 11.02 -12.56
N ILE A 107 2.87 11.10 -11.25
CA ILE A 107 2.46 12.34 -10.57
C ILE A 107 3.67 12.92 -9.84
N ASP A 108 4.05 14.15 -10.21
CA ASP A 108 5.12 14.90 -9.57
C ASP A 108 4.62 16.30 -9.19
N ARG A 109 4.04 16.40 -7.99
CA ARG A 109 3.62 17.68 -7.41
C ARG A 109 4.62 18.06 -6.30
N PRO A 110 5.42 19.12 -6.46
CA PRO A 110 6.57 19.35 -5.60
C PRO A 110 6.20 19.86 -4.19
N ASP A 111 5.03 20.49 -4.06
CA ASP A 111 4.55 21.24 -2.90
C ASP A 111 3.62 20.44 -1.96
N VAL A 112 3.63 19.10 -2.03
CA VAL A 112 2.90 18.26 -1.06
C VAL A 112 3.46 18.48 0.34
N ARG A 113 2.66 19.03 1.26
CA ARG A 113 3.11 19.36 2.63
C ARG A 113 2.86 18.26 3.63
N LEU A 114 1.86 17.42 3.37
CA LEU A 114 1.48 16.36 4.28
C LEU A 114 1.10 15.10 3.51
N VAL A 115 1.76 14.00 3.86
CA VAL A 115 1.34 12.64 3.49
C VAL A 115 0.89 11.92 4.76
N ILE A 116 -0.35 11.42 4.77
CA ILE A 116 -0.91 10.63 5.86
C ILE A 116 -1.14 9.22 5.35
N HIS A 117 -0.65 8.22 6.07
CA HIS A 117 -1.07 6.84 5.92
C HIS A 117 -2.16 6.57 6.95
N HIS A 118 -3.42 6.54 6.53
CA HIS A 118 -4.53 6.17 7.40
C HIS A 118 -4.51 4.66 7.70
N GLN A 119 -4.10 3.86 6.72
CA GLN A 119 -3.79 2.45 6.92
C GLN A 119 -2.31 2.20 6.63
N MET A 120 -1.66 1.42 7.50
CA MET A 120 -0.26 1.05 7.34
C MET A 120 -0.01 0.40 5.97
N PRO A 121 1.07 0.74 5.24
CA PRO A 121 1.48 -0.01 4.05
C PRO A 121 1.97 -1.43 4.36
N GLY A 122 2.02 -2.30 3.35
CA GLY A 122 2.42 -3.71 3.57
C GLY A 122 3.92 -3.94 3.70
N THR A 123 4.72 -2.92 3.44
CA THR A 123 6.20 -2.97 3.41
C THR A 123 6.77 -1.60 3.73
N LEU A 124 7.97 -1.55 4.31
CA LEU A 124 8.68 -0.30 4.57
C LEU A 124 9.06 0.45 3.28
N GLU A 125 9.32 -0.29 2.18
CA GLU A 125 9.62 0.28 0.87
C GLU A 125 8.44 1.06 0.29
N ALA A 126 7.24 0.48 0.33
CA ALA A 126 6.02 1.16 -0.09
C ALA A 126 5.77 2.43 0.74
N TYR A 127 5.87 2.32 2.07
CA TYR A 127 5.74 3.47 2.97
C TYR A 127 6.71 4.59 2.59
N TYR A 128 7.99 4.26 2.40
CA TYR A 128 9.01 5.25 2.10
C TYR A 128 8.82 5.90 0.71
N GLN A 129 8.43 5.13 -0.29
CA GLN A 129 8.11 5.66 -1.62
C GLN A 129 6.92 6.64 -1.57
N GLU A 130 5.86 6.27 -0.85
CA GLU A 130 4.63 7.03 -0.72
C GLU A 130 4.83 8.32 0.08
N VAL A 131 5.47 8.22 1.25
CA VAL A 131 5.76 9.38 2.11
C VAL A 131 6.78 10.32 1.46
N GLY A 132 7.68 9.80 0.63
CA GLY A 132 8.66 10.58 -0.13
C GLY A 132 8.07 11.50 -1.19
N ARG A 133 6.75 11.46 -1.43
CA ARG A 133 6.02 12.44 -2.24
C ARG A 133 5.93 13.80 -1.59
N ALA A 134 6.00 13.86 -0.27
CA ALA A 134 6.02 15.09 0.48
C ALA A 134 7.33 15.88 0.23
N GLY A 135 7.25 17.21 0.20
CA GLY A 135 8.40 18.10 0.29
C GLY A 135 9.42 17.97 -0.84
N ARG A 136 9.00 17.71 -2.08
CA ARG A 136 9.96 17.55 -3.20
C ARG A 136 10.58 18.88 -3.64
N ASP A 137 9.94 20.00 -3.33
CA ASP A 137 10.51 21.35 -3.38
C ASP A 137 11.58 21.62 -2.30
N GLY A 138 11.89 20.66 -1.42
CA GLY A 138 12.85 20.81 -0.32
C GLY A 138 12.32 21.58 0.89
N GLN A 139 11.07 22.06 0.85
CA GLN A 139 10.45 22.80 1.95
C GLN A 139 9.95 21.84 3.05
N PRO A 140 9.73 22.32 4.28
CA PRO A 140 9.24 21.48 5.38
C PRO A 140 7.98 20.70 4.98
N ALA A 141 7.99 19.40 5.26
CA ALA A 141 6.84 18.54 5.04
C ALA A 141 6.76 17.43 6.09
N GLU A 142 5.58 16.86 6.28
CA GLU A 142 5.35 15.80 7.26
C GLU A 142 4.82 14.52 6.61
N GLY A 143 5.32 13.40 7.12
CA GLY A 143 4.82 12.06 6.84
C GLY A 143 4.28 11.44 8.12
N ILE A 144 2.97 11.19 8.18
CA ILE A 144 2.30 10.68 9.38
C ILE A 144 1.70 9.32 9.10
N LEU A 145 2.06 8.31 9.89
CA LEU A 145 1.38 7.02 9.92
C LEU A 145 0.39 7.00 11.09
N LEU A 146 -0.90 6.84 10.81
CA LEU A 146 -1.93 6.55 11.82
C LEU A 146 -1.93 5.05 12.04
N PHE A 147 -1.29 4.61 13.13
CA PHE A 147 -0.98 3.21 13.32
C PHE A 147 -2.02 2.51 14.20
N ASP A 148 -2.71 1.55 13.59
CA ASP A 148 -3.43 0.50 14.30
C ASP A 148 -2.80 -0.84 13.95
N ARG A 149 -2.47 -1.66 14.96
CA ARG A 149 -1.94 -3.01 14.74
C ARG A 149 -2.92 -3.87 13.94
N GLU A 150 -4.22 -3.60 14.04
CA GLU A 150 -5.27 -4.32 13.32
C GLU A 150 -5.19 -4.13 11.79
N ASP A 151 -4.51 -3.09 11.31
CA ASP A 151 -4.23 -2.90 9.88
C ASP A 151 -3.44 -4.09 9.29
N ARG A 152 -2.74 -4.88 10.11
CA ARG A 152 -2.05 -6.12 9.69
C ARG A 152 -3.00 -7.08 8.98
N LYS A 153 -4.26 -7.17 9.44
CA LYS A 153 -5.25 -8.14 8.95
C LYS A 153 -5.54 -7.93 7.47
N LEU A 154 -5.56 -6.67 7.03
CA LEU A 154 -5.74 -6.33 5.63
C LEU A 154 -4.58 -6.86 4.77
N HIS A 155 -3.34 -6.71 5.23
CA HIS A 155 -2.16 -7.22 4.52
C HIS A 155 -2.08 -8.73 4.53
N GLU A 156 -2.39 -9.38 5.65
CA GLU A 156 -2.47 -10.83 5.74
C GLU A 156 -3.53 -11.38 4.78
N TRP A 157 -4.69 -10.71 4.67
CA TRP A 157 -5.70 -11.06 3.69
C TRP A 157 -5.18 -10.92 2.24
N PHE A 158 -4.48 -9.83 1.91
CA PHE A 158 -3.86 -9.66 0.58
C PHE A 158 -2.83 -10.75 0.29
N ILE A 159 -1.98 -11.07 1.27
CA ILE A 159 -0.95 -12.12 1.16
C ILE A 159 -1.61 -13.49 0.92
N ASN A 160 -2.61 -13.85 1.73
CA ASN A 160 -3.33 -15.11 1.59
C ASN A 160 -4.10 -15.23 0.27
N ARG A 161 -4.62 -14.11 -0.24
CA ARG A 161 -5.28 -14.07 -1.54
C ARG A 161 -4.29 -14.25 -2.70
N ALA A 162 -3.12 -13.60 -2.62
CA ALA A 162 -2.08 -13.66 -3.65
C ALA A 162 -1.32 -14.99 -3.67
N PHE A 163 -1.19 -15.63 -2.52
CA PHE A 163 -0.51 -16.92 -2.37
C PHE A 163 -1.48 -17.88 -1.67
N PRO A 164 -2.51 -18.41 -2.34
CA PRO A 164 -3.49 -19.30 -1.73
C PRO A 164 -2.82 -20.60 -1.23
N ALA A 165 -3.27 -21.11 -0.07
CA ALA A 165 -2.83 -22.40 0.45
C ALA A 165 -3.53 -23.57 -0.28
N LEU A 166 -3.07 -24.79 -0.05
CA LEU A 166 -3.63 -25.99 -0.67
C LEU A 166 -5.13 -26.12 -0.39
N GLU A 167 -5.56 -25.82 0.83
CA GLU A 167 -6.96 -25.85 1.25
C GLU A 167 -7.80 -24.88 0.40
N LYS A 168 -7.27 -23.68 0.14
CA LYS A 168 -7.96 -22.66 -0.66
C LYS A 168 -8.01 -23.03 -2.14
N LEU A 169 -6.98 -23.69 -2.66
CA LEU A 169 -6.96 -24.24 -4.01
C LEU A 169 -8.01 -25.34 -4.17
N HIS A 170 -8.10 -26.25 -3.20
CA HIS A 170 -9.11 -27.30 -3.19
C HIS A 170 -10.53 -26.74 -3.12
N GLU A 171 -10.78 -25.79 -2.21
CA GLU A 171 -12.07 -25.10 -2.11
C GLU A 171 -12.46 -24.42 -3.43
N THR A 172 -11.49 -23.78 -4.11
CA THR A 172 -11.72 -23.13 -5.41
C THR A 172 -12.02 -24.16 -6.50
N HIS A 173 -11.33 -25.30 -6.52
CA HIS A 173 -11.55 -26.40 -7.44
C HIS A 173 -12.96 -26.98 -7.29
N VAL A 174 -13.39 -27.28 -6.06
CA VAL A 174 -14.74 -27.77 -5.77
C VAL A 174 -15.81 -26.78 -6.23
N LYS A 175 -15.64 -25.49 -5.92
CA LYS A 175 -16.59 -24.45 -6.33
C LYS A 175 -16.69 -24.29 -7.84
N LEU A 176 -15.57 -24.46 -8.57
CA LEU A 176 -15.61 -24.48 -10.04
C LEU A 176 -16.41 -25.67 -10.57
N GLY A 177 -16.23 -26.85 -9.99
CA GLY A 177 -17.00 -28.05 -10.36
C GLY A 177 -18.50 -27.90 -10.10
N GLN A 178 -18.87 -27.08 -9.11
CA GLN A 178 -20.26 -26.71 -8.80
C GLN A 178 -20.82 -25.57 -9.66
N GLY A 179 -20.06 -25.05 -10.62
CA GLY A 179 -20.51 -23.96 -11.50
C GLY A 179 -20.56 -22.59 -10.84
N VAL A 180 -19.85 -22.38 -9.72
CA VAL A 180 -19.78 -21.06 -9.08
C VAL A 180 -19.12 -20.05 -10.03
N SER A 181 -19.75 -18.89 -10.19
CA SER A 181 -19.26 -17.82 -11.06
C SER A 181 -17.81 -17.43 -10.75
N PHE A 182 -16.97 -17.38 -11.79
CA PHE A 182 -15.57 -16.95 -11.74
C PHE A 182 -15.34 -15.64 -10.96
N ARG A 183 -16.27 -14.69 -11.09
CA ARG A 183 -16.17 -13.39 -10.41
C ARG A 183 -16.22 -13.49 -8.89
N ARG A 184 -16.79 -14.57 -8.35
CA ARG A 184 -16.93 -14.84 -6.91
C ARG A 184 -15.77 -15.68 -6.34
N LEU A 185 -14.81 -16.09 -7.18
CA LEU A 185 -13.71 -16.97 -6.80
C LEU A 185 -12.40 -16.21 -6.61
N ASN A 186 -11.43 -16.85 -5.95
CA ASN A 186 -10.06 -16.35 -5.93
C ASN A 186 -9.43 -16.61 -7.31
N GLN A 187 -9.33 -15.56 -8.14
CA GLN A 187 -8.80 -15.65 -9.50
C GLN A 187 -7.34 -16.13 -9.56
N VAL A 188 -6.54 -15.88 -8.52
CA VAL A 188 -5.17 -16.41 -8.45
C VAL A 188 -5.17 -17.91 -8.24
N ALA A 189 -6.06 -18.42 -7.38
CA ALA A 189 -6.26 -19.85 -7.17
C ALA A 189 -6.70 -20.53 -8.48
N VAL A 190 -7.66 -19.93 -9.21
CA VAL A 190 -8.08 -20.45 -10.53
C VAL A 190 -6.89 -20.52 -11.50
N ALA A 191 -6.09 -19.46 -11.61
CA ALA A 191 -4.92 -19.43 -12.48
C ALA A 191 -3.82 -20.43 -12.08
N GLN A 192 -3.70 -20.78 -10.80
CA GLN A 192 -2.79 -21.85 -10.34
C GLN A 192 -3.34 -23.23 -10.74
N LEU A 193 -4.62 -23.48 -10.49
CA LEU A 193 -5.29 -24.74 -10.87
C LEU A 193 -5.23 -24.98 -12.39
N GLU A 194 -5.44 -23.94 -13.19
CA GLU A 194 -5.31 -23.99 -14.65
C GLU A 194 -3.88 -24.37 -15.07
N ARG A 195 -2.86 -23.69 -14.51
CA ARG A 195 -1.44 -24.00 -14.78
C ARG A 195 -1.04 -25.41 -14.34
N ALA A 196 -1.71 -25.95 -13.33
CA ALA A 196 -1.49 -27.31 -12.82
C ALA A 196 -2.27 -28.38 -13.60
N GLY A 197 -3.10 -28.00 -14.58
CA GLY A 197 -3.92 -28.91 -15.37
C GLY A 197 -5.14 -29.48 -14.63
N LEU A 198 -5.48 -28.94 -13.45
CA LEU A 198 -6.63 -29.39 -12.66
C LEU A 198 -7.96 -28.76 -13.12
N VAL A 199 -7.86 -27.68 -13.88
CA VAL A 199 -8.99 -26.91 -14.41
C VAL A 199 -8.65 -26.50 -15.83
N THR A 200 -9.61 -26.62 -16.74
CA THR A 200 -9.49 -26.16 -18.13
C THR A 200 -10.58 -25.13 -18.42
N ARG A 201 -10.19 -23.98 -18.99
CA ARG A 201 -11.13 -22.96 -19.43
C ARG A 201 -11.71 -23.31 -20.79
N THR A 202 -13.03 -23.38 -20.87
CA THR A 202 -13.77 -23.73 -22.10
C THR A 202 -14.43 -22.52 -22.75
N GLY A 203 -14.47 -21.38 -22.04
CA GLY A 203 -14.98 -20.11 -22.55
C GLY A 203 -14.88 -19.01 -21.51
N PRO A 204 -15.39 -17.80 -21.80
CA PRO A 204 -15.37 -16.68 -20.86
C PRO A 204 -16.06 -17.03 -19.53
N GLY A 205 -15.25 -17.22 -18.47
CA GLY A 205 -15.75 -17.58 -17.14
C GLY A 205 -16.31 -19.00 -17.01
N ARG A 206 -16.14 -19.87 -18.02
CA ARG A 206 -16.57 -21.28 -18.03
C ARG A 206 -15.37 -22.20 -17.91
N PHE A 207 -15.50 -23.21 -17.05
CA PHE A 207 -14.42 -24.11 -16.67
C PHE A 207 -14.92 -25.55 -16.58
N VAL A 208 -14.04 -26.48 -16.88
CA VAL A 208 -14.21 -27.92 -16.62
C VAL A 208 -13.11 -28.34 -15.65
N THR A 209 -13.47 -29.11 -14.62
CA THR A 209 -12.56 -29.58 -13.58
C THR A 209 -12.14 -31.03 -13.84
N GLN A 210 -10.87 -31.34 -13.60
CA GLN A 210 -10.36 -32.72 -13.57
C GLN A 210 -10.49 -33.30 -12.14
N PRO A 211 -10.37 -34.64 -11.95
CA PRO A 211 -10.27 -35.23 -10.62
C PRO A 211 -9.19 -34.54 -9.78
N TRP A 212 -9.52 -34.24 -8.52
CA TRP A 212 -8.60 -33.52 -7.63
C TRP A 212 -7.33 -34.33 -7.35
N THR A 213 -6.17 -33.70 -7.52
CA THR A 213 -4.89 -34.24 -7.06
C THR A 213 -3.93 -33.09 -6.71
N PRO A 214 -3.25 -33.12 -5.55
CA PRO A 214 -2.33 -32.08 -5.15
C PRO A 214 -0.95 -32.20 -5.81
N ARG A 215 -0.62 -33.37 -6.39
CA ARG A 215 0.74 -33.66 -6.91
C ARG A 215 1.24 -32.65 -7.95
N PRO A 216 0.45 -32.19 -8.93
CA PRO A 216 0.90 -31.18 -9.91
C PRO A 216 1.13 -29.79 -9.29
N LEU A 217 0.59 -29.54 -8.09
CA LEU A 217 0.70 -28.25 -7.41
C LEU A 217 1.96 -28.14 -6.53
N ALA A 218 2.67 -29.23 -6.23
CA ALA A 218 3.77 -29.24 -5.26
C ALA A 218 4.80 -28.13 -5.48
N ARG A 219 5.39 -28.04 -6.69
CA ARG A 219 6.37 -26.99 -7.01
C ARG A 219 5.78 -25.56 -6.92
N GLN A 220 4.51 -25.39 -7.30
CA GLN A 220 3.84 -24.08 -7.22
C GLN A 220 3.57 -23.67 -5.76
N LEU A 221 3.21 -24.64 -4.91
CA LEU A 221 2.99 -24.44 -3.48
C LEU A 221 4.28 -24.09 -2.76
N ASP A 222 5.39 -24.76 -3.07
CA ASP A 222 6.71 -24.46 -2.48
C ASP A 222 7.14 -23.02 -2.81
N ALA A 223 7.06 -22.64 -4.09
CA ALA A 223 7.35 -21.28 -4.52
C ALA A 223 6.42 -20.25 -3.86
N SER A 224 5.10 -20.54 -3.82
CA SER A 224 4.11 -19.67 -3.18
C SER A 224 4.36 -19.52 -1.68
N ALA A 225 4.76 -20.59 -1.00
CA ALA A 225 5.09 -20.57 0.42
C ALA A 225 6.32 -19.68 0.68
N ASN A 226 7.38 -19.78 -0.12
CA ASN A 226 8.55 -18.91 0.01
C ASN A 226 8.21 -17.44 -0.19
N HIS A 227 7.39 -17.11 -1.20
CA HIS A 227 6.92 -15.76 -1.43
C HIS A 227 6.02 -15.26 -0.28
N ARG A 228 5.13 -16.10 0.24
CA ARG A 228 4.27 -15.78 1.38
C ARG A 228 5.11 -15.45 2.62
N HIS A 229 6.08 -16.30 2.97
CA HIS A 229 7.01 -16.05 4.07
C HIS A 229 7.80 -14.76 3.88
N HIS A 230 8.27 -14.48 2.66
CA HIS A 230 8.95 -13.22 2.37
C HIS A 230 8.02 -12.01 2.61
N ARG A 231 6.77 -12.06 2.14
CA ARG A 231 5.80 -10.96 2.35
C ARG A 231 5.46 -10.75 3.82
N HIS A 232 5.24 -11.81 4.59
CA HIS A 232 5.03 -11.69 6.03
C HIS A 232 6.23 -11.06 6.72
N ARG A 233 7.46 -11.46 6.37
CA ARG A 233 8.66 -10.81 6.94
C ARG A 233 8.74 -9.32 6.63
N GLN A 234 8.30 -8.88 5.44
CA GLN A 234 8.26 -7.44 5.13
C GLN A 234 7.17 -6.69 5.91
N LEU A 235 6.01 -7.33 6.12
CA LEU A 235 4.95 -6.79 6.96
C LEU A 235 5.41 -6.62 8.41
N GLU A 236 6.07 -7.63 8.97
CA GLU A 236 6.62 -7.57 10.33
C GLU A 236 7.66 -6.45 10.49
N LYS A 237 8.48 -6.20 9.46
CA LYS A 237 9.39 -5.04 9.46
C LYS A 237 8.65 -3.70 9.50
N MET A 238 7.53 -3.58 8.78
CA MET A 238 6.73 -2.35 8.80
C MET A 238 6.06 -2.14 10.16
N ILE A 239 5.56 -3.21 10.78
CA ILE A 239 5.01 -3.18 12.15
C ILE A 239 6.12 -2.78 13.14
N ALA A 240 7.29 -3.41 13.05
CA ALA A 240 8.43 -3.07 13.90
C ALA A 240 8.88 -1.61 13.72
N TYR A 241 8.81 -1.07 12.49
CA TYR A 241 9.05 0.35 12.24
C TYR A 241 8.04 1.24 12.97
N ALA A 242 6.75 0.88 12.97
CA ALA A 242 5.71 1.65 13.65
C ALA A 242 5.87 1.61 15.18
N ASP A 243 6.23 0.44 15.72
CA ASP A 243 6.41 0.22 17.17
C ASP A 243 7.72 0.78 17.75
N ALA A 244 8.70 1.07 16.89
CA ALA A 244 10.02 1.43 17.35
C ALA A 244 10.03 2.67 18.28
N SER A 245 10.91 2.66 19.27
CA SER A 245 11.21 3.82 20.11
C SER A 245 12.48 4.56 19.68
N VAL A 246 13.18 4.05 18.67
CA VAL A 246 14.39 4.66 18.11
C VAL A 246 14.05 5.60 16.96
N CYS A 247 14.99 6.46 16.56
CA CYS A 247 14.86 7.38 15.43
C CYS A 247 14.28 6.70 14.17
N ARG A 248 13.08 7.12 13.74
CA ARG A 248 12.39 6.59 12.54
C ARG A 248 13.25 6.68 11.29
N ARG A 249 13.89 7.84 11.10
CA ARG A 249 14.75 8.11 9.95
C ARG A 249 15.96 7.18 9.92
N ARG A 250 16.53 6.86 11.09
CA ARG A 250 17.65 5.91 11.19
C ARG A 250 17.23 4.52 10.73
N ILE A 251 16.02 4.07 11.09
CA ILE A 251 15.49 2.76 10.63
C ILE A 251 15.43 2.72 9.10
N ILE A 252 14.86 3.75 8.48
CA ILE A 252 14.73 3.83 7.02
C ILE A 252 16.09 3.84 6.34
N VAL A 253 16.99 4.72 6.78
CA VAL A 253 18.33 4.88 6.18
C VAL A 253 19.15 3.58 6.33
N ASN A 254 19.06 2.91 7.47
CA ASN A 254 19.70 1.61 7.69
C ASN A 254 19.07 0.51 6.80
N HIS A 255 17.73 0.49 6.66
CA HIS A 255 17.03 -0.50 5.81
C HIS A 255 17.48 -0.44 4.35
N PHE A 256 17.77 0.76 3.82
CA PHE A 256 18.28 0.95 2.47
C PHE A 256 19.82 0.94 2.35
N GLY A 257 20.54 0.62 3.44
CA GLY A 257 21.99 0.43 3.43
C GLY A 257 22.83 1.72 3.36
N GLN A 258 22.33 2.84 3.89
CA GLN A 258 23.10 4.08 4.01
C GLN A 258 23.44 4.40 5.46
N GLY A 259 24.62 5.00 5.71
CA GLY A 259 25.14 5.23 7.07
C GLY A 259 25.02 6.66 7.60
N LYS A 260 24.85 7.66 6.72
CA LYS A 260 24.97 9.08 7.10
C LYS A 260 23.61 9.78 7.09
N LEU A 261 23.27 10.40 8.21
CA LEU A 261 22.13 11.30 8.36
C LEU A 261 22.59 12.75 8.23
N VAL A 262 21.87 13.54 7.46
CA VAL A 262 22.03 14.99 7.36
C VAL A 262 21.37 15.64 8.58
N ARG A 263 22.09 16.55 9.25
CA ARG A 263 21.62 17.31 10.43
C ARG A 263 20.94 18.63 10.01
N GLY A 264 20.15 19.23 10.90
CA GLY A 264 19.63 20.60 10.74
C GLY A 264 18.11 20.75 10.58
N TRP A 265 17.35 19.66 10.63
CA TRP A 265 15.89 19.66 10.53
C TRP A 265 15.24 18.83 11.64
N PRO A 266 13.99 19.10 12.05
CA PRO A 266 13.24 18.19 12.91
C PRO A 266 13.21 16.79 12.28
N CYS A 267 13.66 15.79 13.03
CA CYS A 267 13.94 14.47 12.46
C CYS A 267 12.71 13.56 12.40
N CYS A 268 12.17 13.21 13.57
CA CYS A 268 10.97 12.41 13.71
C CYS A 268 10.34 12.61 15.10
N ASP A 269 9.18 12.00 15.32
CA ASP A 269 8.51 11.89 16.62
C ASP A 269 9.43 11.38 17.75
N ASN A 270 10.26 10.37 17.49
CA ASN A 270 11.14 9.76 18.50
C ASN A 270 12.44 10.55 18.81
N CYS A 271 12.72 11.63 18.08
CA CYS A 271 13.93 12.45 18.28
C CYS A 271 13.64 13.80 18.94
N ARG A 272 12.42 13.98 19.46
CA ARG A 272 11.97 15.21 20.11
C ARG A 272 12.25 15.17 21.61
#